data_AF-A0A6L4B8E6-F1
#
_entry.id   AF-A0A6L4B8E6-F1
#
_cell.length_a   1.000
_cell.length_b   1.000
_cell.length_c   1.000
_cell.angle_alpha   90.00
_cell.angle_beta   90.00
_cell.angle_gamma   90.00
#
_symmetry.space_group_name_H-M   'P 1'
#
loop_
_entity.id
_entity.type
_entity.pdbx_description
1 polymer ?
#
loop_
_entity_poly.entity_id
_entity_poly.type
_entity_poly.pdbx_seq_one_letter_code
_entity_poly.pdbx_strand_id
1 'polypeptide(L)'
;MRHTAITLILLAALAGCSGPETDARMQRHYENRKEHFHNLVMGPHCQIEKSKILWRNEDTEDNALCRELLTRVEADGVAIDPGSGGIMIIPSQRGYSSHQKGYIFSPKALAPLYPSLDEHPPDLQPYQMGFKRIDENWYITYEYVN
;
A
#
# COMPACT_ATOMS: atom_id res chain seq x y z
N MET A 1 -32.62 -52.84 8.33
CA MET A 1 -32.50 -51.37 8.42
C MET A 1 -31.11 -51.00 7.95
N ARG A 2 -30.98 -50.51 6.71
CA ARG A 2 -29.68 -50.14 6.09
C ARG A 2 -29.54 -48.63 6.15
N HIS A 3 -28.51 -48.14 6.84
CA HIS A 3 -28.19 -46.73 6.92
C HIS A 3 -27.49 -46.28 5.64
N THR A 4 -28.17 -45.50 4.81
CA THR A 4 -27.56 -44.73 3.73
C THR A 4 -27.02 -43.44 4.32
N ALA A 5 -25.70 -43.38 4.55
CA ALA A 5 -25.00 -42.14 4.81
C ALA A 5 -24.62 -41.51 3.45
N ILE A 6 -25.37 -40.49 3.03
CA ILE A 6 -25.00 -39.65 1.89
C ILE A 6 -24.13 -38.54 2.46
N THR A 7 -22.82 -38.71 2.36
CA THR A 7 -21.84 -37.68 2.72
C THR A 7 -21.85 -36.60 1.63
N LEU A 8 -22.55 -35.49 1.89
CA LEU A 8 -22.42 -34.27 1.08
C LEU A 8 -21.05 -33.64 1.37
N ILE A 9 -20.12 -33.79 0.44
CA ILE A 9 -18.88 -33.01 0.43
C ILE A 9 -19.12 -31.80 -0.48
N LEU A 10 -19.56 -30.68 0.12
CA LEU A 10 -19.47 -29.37 -0.53
C LEU A 10 -18.05 -28.83 -0.31
N LEU A 11 -17.15 -29.10 -1.24
CA LEU A 11 -15.92 -28.30 -1.38
C LEU A 11 -16.34 -26.94 -1.94
N ALA A 12 -16.63 -25.99 -1.06
CA ALA A 12 -16.63 -24.58 -1.45
C ALA A 12 -15.18 -24.18 -1.72
N ALA A 13 -14.83 -24.09 -3.01
CA ALA A 13 -13.60 -23.48 -3.45
C ALA A 13 -13.57 -22.04 -2.93
N LEU A 14 -12.76 -21.78 -1.91
CA LEU A 14 -12.27 -20.43 -1.58
C LEU A 14 -11.35 -20.01 -2.72
N ALA A 15 -11.95 -19.72 -3.89
CA ALA A 15 -11.29 -18.93 -4.90
C ALA A 15 -11.06 -17.56 -4.25
N GLY A 16 -9.84 -17.36 -3.76
CA GLY A 16 -9.40 -16.14 -3.12
C GLY A 16 -9.40 -15.01 -4.13
N CYS A 17 -10.57 -14.41 -4.36
CA CYS A 17 -10.61 -13.01 -4.71
C CYS A 17 -9.99 -12.29 -3.51
N SER A 18 -8.74 -11.83 -3.66
CA SER A 18 -8.14 -10.90 -2.69
C SER A 18 -9.11 -9.73 -2.56
N GLY A 19 -9.82 -9.67 -1.44
CA GLY A 19 -10.69 -8.54 -1.12
C GLY A 19 -9.90 -7.23 -1.12
N PRO A 20 -10.59 -6.08 -1.17
CA PRO A 20 -9.92 -4.79 -1.11
C PRO A 20 -8.98 -4.70 0.11
N GLU A 21 -7.85 -4.01 -0.05
CA GLU A 21 -6.90 -3.79 1.05
C GLU A 21 -7.57 -2.98 2.17
N THR A 22 -7.91 -3.66 3.27
CA THR A 22 -8.48 -2.99 4.44
C THR A 22 -7.40 -2.25 5.21
N ASP A 23 -7.79 -1.20 5.92
CA ASP A 23 -6.90 -0.42 6.77
C ASP A 23 -6.20 -1.30 7.80
N ALA A 24 -6.92 -2.26 8.39
CA ALA A 24 -6.37 -3.20 9.35
C ALA A 24 -5.31 -4.13 8.72
N ARG A 25 -5.53 -4.57 7.48
CA ARG A 25 -4.55 -5.40 6.75
C ARG A 25 -3.31 -4.58 6.39
N MET A 26 -3.49 -3.36 5.91
CA MET A 26 -2.38 -2.46 5.58
C MET A 26 -1.57 -2.06 6.82
N GLN A 27 -2.24 -1.72 7.92
CA GLN A 27 -1.57 -1.40 9.18
C GLN A 27 -0.76 -2.61 9.68
N ARG A 28 -1.35 -3.81 9.71
CA ARG A 28 -0.63 -5.03 10.11
C ARG A 28 0.56 -5.33 9.19
N HIS A 29 0.40 -5.13 7.88
CA HIS A 29 1.49 -5.29 6.92
C HIS A 29 2.64 -4.32 7.21
N TYR A 30 2.34 -3.04 7.46
CA TYR A 30 3.31 -2.04 7.88
C TYR A 30 4.02 -2.45 9.18
N GLU A 31 3.27 -2.79 10.24
CA GLU A 31 3.83 -3.15 11.54
C GLU A 31 4.77 -4.35 11.46
N ASN A 32 4.39 -5.39 10.70
CA ASN A 32 5.21 -6.60 10.51
C ASN A 32 6.50 -6.35 9.72
N ARG A 33 6.61 -5.24 8.98
CA ARG A 33 7.74 -4.91 8.09
C ARG A 33 8.31 -3.52 8.38
N LYS A 34 8.02 -2.97 9.56
CA LYS A 34 8.26 -1.57 9.92
C LYS A 34 9.69 -1.12 9.66
N GLU A 35 10.66 -1.97 9.99
CA GLU A 35 12.09 -1.68 9.76
C GLU A 35 12.40 -1.53 8.27
N HIS A 36 11.86 -2.38 7.40
CA HIS A 36 12.05 -2.27 5.96
C HIS A 36 11.39 -1.01 5.38
N PHE A 37 10.20 -0.64 5.88
CA PHE A 37 9.55 0.63 5.53
C PHE A 37 10.43 1.83 5.92
N HIS A 38 10.98 1.83 7.14
CA HIS A 38 11.89 2.89 7.59
C HIS A 38 13.17 2.96 6.76
N ASN A 39 13.81 1.82 6.50
CA ASN A 39 15.05 1.76 5.72
C ASN A 39 14.84 2.17 4.25
N LEU A 40 13.65 1.93 3.69
CA LEU A 40 13.30 2.38 2.33
C LEU A 40 13.28 3.91 2.22
N VAL A 41 12.82 4.60 3.28
CA VAL A 41 12.57 6.05 3.27
C VAL A 41 13.73 6.85 3.85
N MET A 42 14.34 6.35 4.92
CA MET A 42 15.38 7.04 5.69
C MET A 42 16.77 6.44 5.49
N GLY A 43 16.87 5.27 4.88
CA GLY A 43 18.14 4.61 4.61
C GLY A 43 18.91 5.26 3.47
N PRO A 44 20.24 5.07 3.40
CA PRO A 44 21.07 5.68 2.36
C PRO A 44 20.90 5.03 0.98
N HIS A 45 20.16 3.93 0.90
CA HIS A 45 20.13 3.05 -0.26
C HIS A 45 19.11 3.43 -1.33
N CYS A 46 18.12 4.27 -1.01
CA CYS A 46 17.10 4.72 -1.95
C CYS A 46 17.21 6.23 -2.17
N GLN A 47 17.81 6.63 -3.29
CA GLN A 47 17.84 8.04 -3.70
C GLN A 47 16.60 8.36 -4.54
N ILE A 48 15.55 8.89 -3.90
CA ILE A 48 14.28 9.19 -4.57
C ILE A 48 14.32 10.62 -5.11
N GLU A 49 14.30 10.76 -6.43
CA GLU A 49 14.24 12.07 -7.10
C GLU A 49 12.79 12.57 -7.22
N LYS A 50 12.58 13.89 -7.09
CA LYS A 50 11.23 14.49 -7.12
C LYS A 50 10.42 14.22 -8.40
N SER A 51 11.08 13.98 -9.52
CA SER A 51 10.45 13.84 -10.84
C SER A 51 10.50 12.41 -11.37
N LYS A 52 10.87 11.43 -10.55
CA LYS A 52 11.00 10.03 -10.96
C LYS A 52 10.31 9.10 -9.97
N ILE A 53 9.72 8.06 -10.52
CA ILE A 53 9.33 6.88 -9.75
C ILE A 53 10.50 5.91 -9.87
N LEU A 54 11.01 5.42 -8.75
CA LEU A 54 11.95 4.32 -8.73
C LEU A 54 11.14 3.03 -8.75
N TRP A 55 11.16 2.32 -9.87
CA TRP A 55 10.43 1.06 -10.02
C TRP A 55 11.30 -0.13 -9.59
N ARG A 56 10.67 -1.11 -8.94
CA ARG A 56 11.32 -2.36 -8.52
C ARG A 56 11.95 -3.11 -9.69
N ASN A 57 11.40 -2.99 -10.90
CA ASN A 57 11.84 -3.76 -12.06
C ASN A 57 12.85 -3.01 -12.95
N GLU A 58 13.26 -1.79 -12.58
CA GLU A 58 14.27 -1.06 -13.35
C GLU A 58 15.68 -1.61 -13.09
N ASP A 59 16.34 -2.01 -14.18
CA ASP A 59 17.67 -2.62 -14.16
C ASP A 59 18.76 -1.55 -14.18
N THR A 60 19.09 -1.05 -12.99
CA THR A 60 20.25 -0.19 -12.75
C THR A 60 21.10 -0.80 -11.65
N GLU A 61 22.41 -0.98 -11.86
CA GLU A 61 23.31 -1.55 -10.84
C GLU A 61 23.30 -0.72 -9.53
N ASP A 62 23.08 0.59 -9.65
CA ASP A 62 23.15 1.56 -8.56
C ASP A 62 22.02 1.43 -7.50
N ASN A 63 20.98 0.63 -7.74
CA ASN A 63 19.78 0.58 -6.88
C ASN A 63 19.44 -0.82 -6.33
N ALA A 64 20.37 -1.79 -6.36
CA ALA A 64 20.09 -3.18 -5.98
C ALA A 64 19.49 -3.34 -4.57
N LEU A 65 20.06 -2.64 -3.57
CA LEU A 65 19.55 -2.67 -2.20
C LEU A 65 18.18 -2.00 -2.06
N CYS A 66 17.93 -0.93 -2.81
CA CYS A 66 16.61 -0.30 -2.83
C CYS A 66 15.54 -1.24 -3.39
N ARG A 67 15.87 -1.96 -4.48
CA ARG A 67 14.97 -2.99 -5.05
C ARG A 67 14.71 -4.15 -4.09
N GLU A 68 15.71 -4.57 -3.32
CA GLU A 68 15.49 -5.56 -2.26
C GLU A 68 14.50 -5.01 -1.24
N LEU A 69 14.67 -3.78 -0.76
CA LEU A 69 13.74 -3.15 0.17
C LEU A 69 12.32 -3.06 -0.40
N LEU A 70 12.16 -2.65 -1.66
CA LEU A 70 10.86 -2.66 -2.35
C LEU A 70 10.23 -4.05 -2.36
N THR A 71 11.01 -5.09 -2.60
CA THR A 71 10.54 -6.48 -2.51
C THR A 71 10.13 -6.84 -1.09
N ARG A 72 10.92 -6.47 -0.09
CA ARG A 72 10.66 -6.72 1.33
C ARG A 72 9.43 -5.98 1.85
N VAL A 73 9.01 -4.87 1.23
CA VAL A 73 7.77 -4.17 1.59
C VAL A 73 6.62 -4.45 0.63
N GLU A 74 6.76 -5.41 -0.29
CA GLU A 74 5.75 -5.75 -1.31
C GLU A 74 5.30 -4.53 -2.12
N ALA A 75 6.28 -3.77 -2.62
CA ALA A 75 6.07 -2.59 -3.45
C ALA A 75 6.61 -2.75 -4.87
N ASP A 76 5.87 -2.19 -5.82
CA ASP A 76 6.29 -2.06 -7.21
C ASP A 76 7.15 -0.81 -7.42
N GLY A 77 7.01 0.23 -6.58
CA GLY A 77 7.84 1.42 -6.69
C GLY A 77 7.74 2.38 -5.51
N VAL A 78 8.59 3.41 -5.55
CA VAL A 78 8.63 4.50 -4.59
C VAL A 78 8.86 5.83 -5.31
N ALA A 79 8.18 6.88 -4.86
CA ALA A 79 8.27 8.20 -5.47
C ALA A 79 8.04 9.31 -4.43
N ILE A 80 8.41 10.54 -4.77
CA ILE A 80 7.96 11.71 -4.01
C ILE A 80 6.61 12.13 -4.57
N ASP A 81 5.61 12.19 -3.71
CA ASP A 81 4.29 12.69 -4.05
C ASP A 81 4.36 14.22 -4.28
N PRO A 82 3.91 14.73 -5.44
CA PRO A 82 4.04 16.16 -5.77
C PRO A 82 3.16 17.07 -4.91
N GLY A 83 2.03 16.57 -4.39
CA GLY A 83 1.09 17.39 -3.61
C GLY A 83 1.55 17.58 -2.16
N SER A 84 1.91 16.50 -1.49
CA SER A 84 2.32 16.48 -0.08
C SER A 84 3.83 16.66 0.11
N GLY A 85 4.64 16.32 -0.91
CA GLY A 85 6.09 16.19 -0.79
C GLY A 85 6.55 14.98 0.04
N GLY A 86 5.63 14.10 0.43
CA GLY A 86 5.92 12.86 1.14
C GLY A 86 6.48 11.77 0.22
N ILE A 87 7.07 10.74 0.81
CA ILE A 87 7.55 9.56 0.08
C ILE A 87 6.41 8.55 -0.01
N MET A 88 5.86 8.38 -1.22
CA MET A 88 4.80 7.44 -1.52
C MET A 88 5.38 6.09 -1.90
N ILE A 89 4.86 5.02 -1.29
CA ILE A 89 5.18 3.63 -1.61
C ILE A 89 4.00 3.06 -2.39
N ILE A 90 4.29 2.60 -3.61
CA ILE A 90 3.34 2.04 -4.56
C ILE A 90 3.35 0.52 -4.35
N PRO A 91 2.39 -0.08 -3.61
CA PRO A 91 2.39 -1.51 -3.33
C PRO A 91 2.14 -2.34 -4.59
N SER A 92 2.61 -3.58 -4.53
CA SER A 92 2.52 -4.54 -5.62
C SER A 92 1.09 -5.00 -5.91
N GLN A 93 0.87 -5.47 -7.14
CA GLN A 93 -0.39 -6.08 -7.60
C GLN A 93 -1.60 -5.14 -7.66
N ARG A 94 -1.36 -3.83 -7.82
CA ARG A 94 -2.43 -2.93 -8.19
C ARG A 94 -2.80 -3.12 -9.65
N GLY A 95 -3.97 -3.71 -9.89
CA GLY A 95 -4.74 -3.27 -11.04
C GLY A 95 -4.96 -1.76 -10.87
N TYR A 96 -4.60 -0.97 -11.88
CA TYR A 96 -4.98 0.44 -11.94
C TYR A 96 -6.51 0.50 -11.88
N SER A 97 -7.04 0.78 -10.71
CA SER A 97 -8.48 0.88 -10.45
C SER A 97 -8.81 2.33 -10.15
N SER A 98 -10.09 2.70 -10.25
CA SER A 98 -10.60 4.02 -9.86
C SER A 98 -10.35 4.39 -8.40
N HIS A 99 -9.84 3.48 -7.57
CA HIS A 99 -9.49 3.73 -6.18
C HIS A 99 -8.12 3.13 -5.85
N GLN A 100 -7.30 3.89 -5.13
CA GLN A 100 -5.92 3.53 -4.85
C GLN A 100 -5.55 3.79 -3.38
N LYS A 101 -5.41 2.67 -2.63
CA LYS A 101 -4.51 2.45 -1.48
C LYS A 101 -3.22 3.28 -1.44
N GLY A 102 -2.40 3.12 -0.41
CA GLY A 102 -0.94 3.33 -0.46
C GLY A 102 -0.36 3.54 0.92
N TYR A 103 0.96 3.55 1.00
CA TYR A 103 1.64 4.10 2.17
C TYR A 103 2.31 5.39 1.77
N ILE A 104 2.28 6.37 2.67
CA ILE A 104 3.04 7.59 2.51
C ILE A 104 3.74 7.93 3.82
N PHE A 105 5.03 8.24 3.71
CA PHE A 105 5.80 8.85 4.78
C PHE A 105 5.87 10.36 4.56
N SER A 106 5.56 11.14 5.57
CA SER A 106 5.72 12.59 5.54
C SER A 106 6.14 13.13 6.91
N PRO A 107 7.22 13.93 7.00
CA PRO A 107 7.57 14.62 8.24
C PRO A 107 6.61 15.79 8.54
N LYS A 108 5.72 16.14 7.62
CA LYS A 108 4.67 17.14 7.80
C LYS A 108 3.34 16.44 8.04
N ALA A 109 2.54 16.98 8.96
CA ALA A 109 1.17 16.53 9.14
C ALA A 109 0.37 16.66 7.84
N LEU A 110 -0.19 15.54 7.37
CA LEU A 110 -1.02 15.49 6.16
C LEU A 110 -2.50 15.68 6.50
N ALA A 111 -3.25 16.21 5.54
CA ALA A 111 -4.69 16.43 5.62
C ALA A 111 -5.32 16.31 4.22
N PRO A 112 -6.61 15.93 4.11
CA PRO A 112 -7.54 15.58 5.19
C PRO A 112 -7.24 14.22 5.86
N LEU A 113 -7.58 14.12 7.15
CA LEU A 113 -7.43 12.88 7.92
C LEU A 113 -8.78 12.19 8.13
N TYR A 114 -8.78 10.87 7.98
CA TYR A 114 -9.95 10.03 8.12
C TYR A 114 -9.74 8.93 9.17
N PRO A 115 -10.78 8.55 9.92
CA PRO A 115 -10.71 7.43 10.86
C PRO A 115 -10.63 6.07 10.13
N SER A 116 -11.19 5.99 8.93
CA SER A 116 -11.15 4.82 8.06
C SER A 116 -11.09 5.23 6.59
N LEU A 117 -10.37 4.45 5.80
CA LEU A 117 -10.34 4.53 4.34
C LEU A 117 -10.87 3.23 3.71
N ASP A 118 -11.43 2.29 4.49
CA ASP A 118 -12.04 1.05 3.99
C ASP A 118 -13.16 1.30 2.97
N GLU A 119 -13.85 2.42 3.12
CA GLU A 119 -14.83 2.95 2.19
C GLU A 119 -14.40 4.34 1.70
N HIS A 120 -14.92 4.76 0.55
CA HIS A 120 -14.70 6.10 0.04
C HIS A 120 -15.26 7.15 1.03
N PRO A 121 -14.41 8.07 1.57
CA PRO A 121 -14.91 9.12 2.43
C PRO A 121 -15.81 10.10 1.66
N PRO A 122 -17.02 10.43 2.17
CA PRO A 122 -18.04 11.15 1.41
C PRO A 122 -17.69 12.59 1.05
N ASP A 123 -16.74 13.21 1.76
CA ASP A 123 -16.27 14.56 1.53
C ASP A 123 -14.97 14.63 0.71
N LEU A 124 -14.32 13.49 0.47
CA LEU A 124 -13.11 13.42 -0.35
C LEU A 124 -13.47 13.66 -1.81
N GLN A 125 -12.81 14.61 -2.46
CA GLN A 125 -13.08 14.95 -3.87
C GLN A 125 -12.24 14.10 -4.84
N PRO A 126 -12.64 13.97 -6.13
CA PRO A 126 -11.86 13.21 -7.10
C PRO A 126 -10.47 13.82 -7.25
N TYR A 127 -9.45 12.98 -7.42
CA TYR A 127 -8.04 13.40 -7.52
C TYR A 127 -7.49 14.08 -6.24
N GLN A 128 -8.23 14.02 -5.13
CA GLN A 128 -7.74 14.42 -3.82
C GLN A 128 -7.28 13.17 -3.06
N MET A 129 -6.12 13.27 -2.40
CA MET A 129 -5.69 12.24 -1.46
C MET A 129 -6.32 12.44 -0.09
N GLY A 130 -6.86 11.35 0.47
CA GLY A 130 -7.24 11.22 1.87
C GLY A 130 -6.22 10.39 2.65
N PHE A 131 -6.02 10.71 3.92
CA PHE A 131 -5.00 10.07 4.74
C PHE A 131 -5.57 9.46 6.01
N LYS A 132 -5.01 8.34 6.44
CA LYS A 132 -5.22 7.78 7.78
C LYS A 132 -3.86 7.53 8.42
N ARG A 133 -3.61 8.17 9.57
CA ARG A 133 -2.37 7.98 10.30
C ARG A 133 -2.31 6.58 10.92
N ILE A 134 -1.20 5.89 10.72
CA ILE A 134 -0.95 4.55 11.30
C ILE A 134 0.26 4.53 12.25
N ASP A 135 1.17 5.50 12.13
CA ASP A 135 2.30 5.67 13.04
C ASP A 135 2.80 7.14 13.02
N GLU A 136 3.89 7.43 13.71
CA GLU A 136 4.63 8.67 13.55
C GLU A 136 5.09 8.86 12.10
N ASN A 137 4.62 9.95 11.47
CA ASN A 137 4.92 10.33 10.09
C ASN A 137 4.46 9.34 9.00
N TRP A 138 3.80 8.24 9.36
CA TRP A 138 3.30 7.22 8.44
C TRP A 138 1.78 7.23 8.33
N TYR A 139 1.32 7.17 7.09
CA TYR A 139 -0.10 7.19 6.75
C TYR A 139 -0.43 6.11 5.71
N ILE A 140 -1.64 5.59 5.79
CA ILE A 140 -2.33 5.02 4.62
C ILE A 140 -2.84 6.19 3.80
N THR A 141 -2.59 6.18 2.49
CA THR A 141 -3.19 7.12 1.54
C THR A 141 -4.29 6.45 0.72
N TYR A 142 -5.29 7.22 0.33
CA TYR A 142 -6.37 6.83 -0.55
C TYR A 142 -6.60 7.94 -1.56
N GLU A 143 -6.54 7.61 -2.84
CA GLU A 143 -6.97 8.49 -3.94
C GLU A 143 -8.05 7.78 -4.75
N TYR A 144 -9.00 8.54 -5.28
CA TYR A 144 -9.93 8.02 -6.27
C TYR A 144 -9.97 8.87 -7.53
N VAL A 145 -10.04 8.16 -8.65
CA VAL A 145 -10.13 8.68 -10.01
C VAL A 145 -11.51 8.29 -10.53
N ASN A 146 -12.30 9.28 -10.94
CA ASN A 146 -13.63 9.07 -11.50
C ASN A 146 -13.59 8.35 -12.84
#